data_AF-A0A3N5S575-F1
#
_entry.id   AF-A0A3N5S575-F1
#
_cell.length_a   1.000
_cell.length_b   1.000
_cell.length_c   1.000
_cell.angle_alpha   90.00
_cell.angle_beta   90.00
_cell.angle_gamma   90.00
#
_symmetry.space_group_name_H-M   'P 1'
#
loop_
_entity.id
_entity.type
_entity.pdbx_description
1 polymer ?
#
loop_
_entity_poly.entity_id
_entity_poly.type
_entity_poly.pdbx_seq_one_letter_code
_entity_poly.pdbx_strand_id
1 'polypeptide(L)'
;MNGDPRIIKKLNDYVLEKEEEARMIGLLRSPFGLSTAGNRMDGWQSLGQRYELFTRFQGYADFAPSNYIEIVVPSTSTGVRPQDEDLQPYYWDGSINEYVAEMAVWWAFDLITEKEALQFLETHKPVVIFAYMERRKKNETTVQYGNGLWIVR
;
A
#
# COMPACT_ATOMS: atom_id res chain seq x y z
N MET A 1 -33.61 3.46 6.99
CA MET A 1 -32.69 4.12 6.04
C MET A 1 -31.70 4.90 6.89
N ASN A 2 -30.42 4.52 6.88
CA ASN A 2 -29.31 5.32 7.40
C ASN A 2 -28.04 4.77 6.75
N GLY A 3 -27.85 5.16 5.49
CA GLY A 3 -26.58 4.97 4.82
C GLY A 3 -25.62 6.00 5.38
N ASP A 4 -24.69 5.53 6.21
CA ASP A 4 -23.54 6.32 6.64
C ASP A 4 -22.89 6.88 5.38
N PRO A 5 -22.79 8.21 5.19
CA PRO A 5 -22.03 8.75 4.08
C PRO A 5 -20.58 8.45 4.39
N ARG A 6 -20.10 7.26 3.99
CA ARG A 6 -18.67 6.94 4.03
C ARG A 6 -17.98 8.11 3.34
N ILE A 7 -17.24 8.89 4.12
CA ILE A 7 -16.47 10.00 3.58
C ILE A 7 -15.48 9.37 2.61
N ILE A 8 -15.81 9.46 1.32
CA ILE A 8 -14.97 9.01 0.22
C ILE A 8 -13.75 9.92 0.25
N LYS A 9 -12.67 9.41 0.84
CA LYS A 9 -11.45 10.19 1.02
C LYS A 9 -10.42 9.77 -0.01
N LYS A 10 -9.91 10.73 -0.77
CA LYS A 10 -8.83 10.48 -1.73
C LYS A 10 -7.59 10.04 -0.98
N LEU A 11 -6.84 9.11 -1.57
CA LEU A 11 -5.65 8.57 -0.93
C LEU A 11 -4.61 9.67 -0.68
N ASN A 12 -4.37 10.58 -1.62
CA ASN A 12 -3.42 11.68 -1.38
C ASN A 12 -3.85 12.63 -0.25
N ASP A 13 -5.15 12.95 -0.13
CA ASP A 13 -5.66 13.75 0.99
C ASP A 13 -5.48 13.01 2.32
N TYR A 14 -5.67 11.68 2.31
CA TYR A 14 -5.41 10.83 3.46
C TYR A 14 -3.93 10.77 3.84
N VAL A 15 -3.04 10.68 2.86
CA VAL A 15 -1.58 10.72 3.05
C VAL A 15 -1.17 12.02 3.72
N LEU A 16 -1.65 13.16 3.23
CA LEU A 16 -1.33 14.47 3.79
C LEU A 16 -1.79 14.60 5.24
N GLU A 17 -3.00 14.15 5.56
CA GLU A 17 -3.49 14.13 6.94
C GLU A 17 -2.64 13.22 7.84
N LYS A 18 -2.21 12.06 7.33
CA LYS A 18 -1.34 11.13 8.08
C LYS A 18 0.06 11.69 8.32
N GLU A 19 0.63 12.39 7.35
CA GLU A 19 1.90 13.10 7.51
C GLU A 19 1.81 14.25 8.52
N GLU A 20 0.71 15.00 8.52
CA GLU A 20 0.44 16.02 9.54
C GLU A 20 0.27 15.41 10.93
N GLU A 21 -0.54 14.36 11.06
CA GLU A 21 -0.70 13.61 12.31
C GLU A 21 0.64 13.14 12.85
N ALA A 22 1.48 12.52 12.01
CA ALA A 22 2.82 12.06 12.35
C ALA A 22 3.72 13.21 12.85
N ARG A 23 3.65 14.37 12.20
CA ARG A 23 4.40 15.56 12.61
C ARG A 23 3.93 16.08 13.96
N MET A 24 2.62 16.18 14.19
CA MET A 24 2.05 16.70 15.44
C MET A 24 2.39 15.85 16.66
N ILE A 25 2.43 14.52 16.49
CA ILE A 25 2.76 13.57 17.57
C ILE A 25 4.27 13.31 17.71
N GLY A 26 5.11 13.95 16.88
CA GLY A 26 6.56 13.82 16.92
C GLY A 26 7.11 12.48 16.41
N LEU A 27 6.37 11.77 15.54
CA LEU A 27 6.92 10.59 14.86
C LEU A 27 8.03 11.01 13.90
N LEU A 28 9.16 10.31 13.96
CA LEU A 28 10.31 10.55 13.08
C LEU A 28 10.03 10.22 11.61
N ARG A 29 9.15 9.24 11.35
CA ARG A 29 8.77 8.79 9.99
C ARG A 29 7.34 8.23 9.98
N SER A 30 6.66 8.45 8.86
CA SER A 30 5.33 7.92 8.54
C SER A 30 5.45 6.89 7.41
N PRO A 31 4.63 5.82 7.40
CA PRO A 31 4.51 4.93 6.24
C PRO A 31 3.81 5.62 5.06
N PHE A 32 3.10 6.73 5.29
CA PHE A 32 2.46 7.55 4.27
C PHE A 32 3.38 8.69 3.84
N GLY A 33 3.40 8.99 2.54
CA GLY A 33 4.17 10.09 1.99
C GLY A 33 4.00 10.24 0.48
N LEU A 34 4.21 11.46 -0.03
CA LEU A 34 4.05 11.77 -1.46
C LEU A 34 5.24 11.35 -2.34
N SER A 35 6.30 10.82 -1.74
CA SER A 35 7.47 10.35 -2.48
C SER A 35 7.14 9.10 -3.31
N THR A 36 7.49 9.12 -4.59
CA THR A 36 7.44 7.94 -5.47
C THR A 36 8.69 7.07 -5.37
N ALA A 37 9.69 7.50 -4.59
CA ALA A 37 10.90 6.73 -4.38
C ALA A 37 10.62 5.45 -3.57
N GLY A 38 11.26 4.38 -3.99
CA GLY A 38 11.21 3.06 -3.37
C GLY A 38 11.46 1.98 -4.41
N ASN A 39 11.63 0.75 -3.96
CA ASN A 39 11.86 -0.42 -4.78
C ASN A 39 10.90 -1.54 -4.36
N ARG A 40 10.39 -2.28 -5.35
CA ARG A 40 9.78 -3.58 -5.10
C ARG A 40 10.89 -4.52 -4.63
N MET A 41 10.71 -5.13 -3.47
CA MET A 41 11.66 -6.10 -2.93
C MET A 41 11.27 -7.51 -3.36
N ASP A 42 12.26 -8.30 -3.79
CA ASP A 42 12.05 -9.72 -4.08
C ASP A 42 11.83 -10.53 -2.79
N GLY A 43 11.05 -11.62 -2.86
CA GLY A 43 10.72 -12.46 -1.71
C GLY A 43 11.93 -13.03 -0.95
N TRP A 44 13.07 -13.19 -1.64
CA TRP A 44 14.35 -13.58 -1.02
C TRP A 44 15.05 -12.44 -0.28
N GLN A 45 14.96 -11.20 -0.79
CA GLN A 45 15.46 -10.01 -0.10
C GLN A 45 14.61 -9.69 1.14
N SER A 46 13.31 -9.99 1.09
CA SER A 46 12.40 -9.81 2.23
C SER A 46 12.58 -10.89 3.31
N LEU A 47 13.09 -12.09 2.98
CA LEU A 47 13.37 -13.16 3.96
C LEU A 47 14.47 -12.81 4.98
N GLY A 48 15.60 -12.26 4.52
CA GLY A 48 16.68 -11.81 5.41
C GLY A 48 16.22 -10.69 6.36
N GLN A 49 15.38 -9.78 5.85
CA GLN A 49 14.85 -8.66 6.63
C GLN A 49 13.63 -9.04 7.49
N ARG A 50 12.83 -10.05 7.11
CA ARG A 50 11.81 -10.67 7.97
C ARG A 50 12.45 -11.24 9.22
N TYR A 51 13.59 -11.93 9.11
CA TYR A 51 14.36 -12.39 10.27
C TYR A 51 14.85 -11.21 11.13
N GLU A 52 15.25 -10.09 10.54
CA GLU A 52 15.59 -8.86 11.28
C GLU A 52 14.38 -8.24 11.98
N LEU A 53 13.20 -8.21 11.34
CA LEU A 53 11.96 -7.76 11.97
C LEU A 53 11.58 -8.66 13.16
N PHE A 54 11.70 -9.99 13.02
CA PHE A 54 11.44 -10.95 14.09
C PHE A 54 12.45 -10.89 15.25
N THR A 55 13.71 -10.55 14.99
CA THR A 55 14.75 -10.42 16.03
C THR A 55 14.78 -9.04 16.69
N ARG A 56 14.30 -7.98 16.02
CA ARG A 56 14.15 -6.63 16.58
C ARG A 56 12.95 -6.45 17.52
N PHE A 57 12.11 -7.48 17.70
CA PHE A 57 11.01 -7.46 18.69
C PHE A 57 11.48 -7.26 20.16
N GLN A 58 12.80 -7.27 20.43
CA GLN A 58 13.36 -6.99 21.77
C GLN A 58 13.93 -5.58 21.99
N GLY A 59 13.87 -4.64 21.04
CA GLY A 59 14.16 -3.23 21.35
C GLY A 59 14.58 -2.37 20.14
N TYR A 60 14.01 -1.15 20.07
CA TYR A 60 14.21 -0.09 19.05
C TYR A 60 13.53 -0.34 17.69
N ALA A 61 12.82 0.58 17.01
CA ALA A 61 12.43 1.99 17.19
C ALA A 61 11.18 2.27 16.31
N ASP A 62 10.55 3.45 16.45
CA ASP A 62 9.54 3.98 15.53
C ASP A 62 10.01 3.93 14.06
N PHE A 63 9.06 3.84 13.11
CA PHE A 63 9.25 3.44 11.69
C PHE A 63 10.70 3.52 11.18
N ALA A 64 11.42 2.39 11.24
CA ALA A 64 12.83 2.30 10.87
C ALA A 64 12.99 2.16 9.34
N PRO A 65 14.17 2.44 8.75
CA PRO A 65 14.47 2.21 7.33
C PRO A 65 14.29 0.76 6.85
N SER A 66 14.08 -0.17 7.77
CA SER A 66 13.81 -1.60 7.51
C SER A 66 12.32 -1.94 7.54
N ASN A 67 11.42 -0.97 7.72
CA ASN A 67 9.99 -1.20 7.75
C ASN A 67 9.44 -1.13 6.33
N TYR A 68 9.22 -2.30 5.74
CA TYR A 68 8.54 -2.43 4.47
C TYR A 68 7.02 -2.35 4.62
N ILE A 69 6.36 -2.04 3.53
CA ILE A 69 4.91 -2.13 3.35
C ILE A 69 4.63 -3.44 2.62
N GLU A 70 3.75 -4.25 3.20
CA GLU A 70 3.20 -5.43 2.53
C GLU A 70 2.04 -4.98 1.65
N ILE A 71 2.01 -5.45 0.41
CA ILE A 71 1.01 -5.07 -0.57
C ILE A 71 0.31 -6.34 -1.05
N VAL A 72 -1.01 -6.37 -0.86
CA VAL A 72 -1.88 -7.43 -1.37
C VAL A 72 -2.86 -6.82 -2.37
N VAL A 73 -2.94 -7.41 -3.55
CA VAL A 73 -3.89 -7.07 -4.61
C VAL A 73 -4.84 -8.25 -4.75
N PRO A 74 -6.04 -8.21 -4.13
CA PRO A 74 -7.01 -9.29 -4.28
C PRO A 74 -7.59 -9.38 -5.70
N SER A 75 -8.29 -10.48 -5.96
CA SER A 75 -9.13 -10.61 -7.15
C SER A 75 -10.12 -9.44 -7.27
N THR A 76 -10.29 -8.93 -8.48
CA THR A 76 -11.20 -7.81 -8.76
C THR A 76 -12.66 -8.24 -8.58
N SER A 77 -13.57 -7.28 -8.38
CA SER A 77 -15.02 -7.57 -8.28
C SER A 77 -15.60 -8.20 -9.54
N THR A 78 -14.93 -8.00 -10.68
CA THR A 78 -15.26 -8.63 -11.96
C THR A 78 -14.74 -10.06 -12.12
N GLY A 79 -13.98 -10.58 -11.14
CA GLY A 79 -13.47 -11.95 -11.12
C GLY A 79 -12.09 -12.15 -11.76
N VAL A 80 -11.45 -11.10 -12.26
CA VAL A 80 -10.07 -11.16 -12.76
C VAL A 80 -9.12 -11.34 -11.57
N ARG A 81 -8.27 -12.37 -11.64
CA ARG A 81 -7.29 -12.71 -10.61
C ARG A 81 -5.90 -12.19 -10.97
N PRO A 82 -5.09 -11.77 -10.00
CA PRO A 82 -3.67 -11.52 -10.19
C PRO A 82 -2.99 -12.72 -10.83
N GLN A 83 -2.03 -12.50 -11.73
CA GLN A 83 -1.25 -13.59 -12.34
C GLN A 83 -0.37 -14.28 -11.29
N ASP A 84 0.21 -13.47 -10.40
CA ASP A 84 1.15 -13.88 -9.36
C ASP A 84 0.47 -13.98 -7.97
N GLU A 85 -0.75 -14.53 -7.89
CA GLU A 85 -1.49 -14.67 -6.63
C GLU A 85 -0.67 -15.42 -5.55
N ASP A 86 0.12 -16.42 -5.96
CA ASP A 86 0.99 -17.22 -5.08
C ASP A 86 2.27 -16.48 -4.61
N LEU A 87 2.65 -15.36 -5.26
CA LEU A 87 3.84 -14.57 -4.91
C LEU A 87 3.51 -13.39 -3.99
N GLN A 88 2.24 -13.19 -3.67
CA GLN A 88 1.80 -12.18 -2.72
C GLN A 88 2.09 -12.57 -1.26
N PRO A 89 2.30 -11.61 -0.35
CA PRO A 89 2.30 -10.16 -0.58
C PRO A 89 3.57 -9.66 -1.28
N TYR A 90 3.43 -8.58 -2.06
CA TYR A 90 4.57 -7.82 -2.54
C TYR A 90 5.14 -6.94 -1.42
N TYR A 91 6.40 -6.54 -1.54
CA TYR A 91 7.11 -5.77 -0.54
C TYR A 91 7.62 -4.47 -1.13
N TRP A 92 7.42 -3.36 -0.42
CA TRP A 92 7.79 -2.01 -0.83
C TRP A 92 8.51 -1.29 0.30
N ASP A 93 9.67 -0.69 0.02
CA ASP A 93 10.50 0.05 1.00
C ASP A 93 10.27 1.57 0.99
N GLY A 94 9.34 2.05 0.15
CA GLY A 94 8.98 3.47 0.02
C GLY A 94 7.78 3.87 0.89
N SER A 95 6.97 4.80 0.38
CA SER A 95 5.77 5.31 1.06
C SER A 95 4.48 4.81 0.41
N ILE A 96 3.39 4.76 1.19
CA ILE A 96 2.02 4.52 0.72
C ILE A 96 1.48 5.80 0.08
N ASN A 97 1.06 5.72 -1.17
CA ASN A 97 0.41 6.77 -1.97
C ASN A 97 -0.25 6.18 -3.23
N GLU A 98 -0.84 7.05 -4.06
CA GLU A 98 -1.51 6.66 -5.30
C GLU A 98 -0.58 5.99 -6.30
N TYR A 99 0.67 6.46 -6.38
CA TYR A 99 1.65 5.89 -7.30
C TYR A 99 1.93 4.42 -6.98
N VAL A 100 2.22 4.08 -5.73
CA VAL A 100 2.47 2.66 -5.37
C VAL A 100 1.20 1.81 -5.44
N ALA A 101 0.01 2.38 -5.19
CA ALA A 101 -1.26 1.68 -5.38
C ALA A 101 -1.46 1.28 -6.86
N GLU A 102 -1.14 2.19 -7.77
CA GLU A 102 -1.18 1.91 -9.20
C GLU A 102 -0.11 0.89 -9.61
N MET A 103 1.15 1.10 -9.23
CA MET A 103 2.23 0.16 -9.54
C MET A 103 1.96 -1.25 -9.03
N ALA A 104 1.34 -1.38 -7.86
CA ALA A 104 0.93 -2.68 -7.31
C ALA A 104 -0.02 -3.43 -8.24
N VAL A 105 -0.97 -2.72 -8.88
CA VAL A 105 -1.88 -3.32 -9.87
C VAL A 105 -1.10 -3.74 -11.11
N TRP A 106 -0.16 -2.91 -11.58
CA TRP A 106 0.66 -3.26 -12.74
C TRP A 106 1.46 -4.53 -12.49
N TRP A 107 2.06 -4.66 -11.31
CA TRP A 107 2.77 -5.86 -10.89
C TRP A 107 1.85 -7.08 -10.76
N ALA A 108 0.65 -6.91 -10.22
CA ALA A 108 -0.26 -8.02 -9.98
C ALA A 108 -0.86 -8.61 -11.26
N PHE A 109 -1.02 -7.80 -12.30
CA PHE A 109 -1.68 -8.20 -13.54
C PHE A 109 -0.77 -8.18 -14.77
N ASP A 110 0.55 -7.99 -14.57
CA ASP A 110 1.57 -7.82 -15.63
C ASP A 110 1.19 -6.79 -16.69
N LEU A 111 0.76 -5.61 -16.23
CA LEU A 111 0.43 -4.50 -17.12
C LEU A 111 1.72 -3.80 -17.53
N ILE A 112 1.97 -3.74 -18.84
CA ILE A 112 3.25 -3.27 -19.39
C ILE A 112 3.15 -1.80 -19.79
N THR A 113 1.98 -1.35 -20.24
CA THR A 113 1.77 0.00 -20.74
C THR A 113 0.78 0.79 -19.89
N GLU A 114 0.99 2.11 -19.82
CA GLU A 114 0.09 3.03 -19.12
C GLU A 114 -1.34 2.98 -19.69
N LYS A 115 -1.47 2.77 -21.00
CA LYS A 115 -2.79 2.66 -21.65
C LYS A 115 -3.55 1.41 -21.18
N GLU A 116 -2.88 0.27 -21.11
CA GLU A 116 -3.46 -0.97 -20.61
C GLU A 116 -3.83 -0.83 -19.14
N ALA A 117 -2.93 -0.23 -18.35
CA ALA A 117 -3.18 0.04 -16.94
C ALA A 117 -4.41 0.91 -16.72
N LEU A 118 -4.50 2.06 -17.38
CA LEU A 118 -5.65 2.96 -17.24
C LEU A 118 -6.96 2.27 -17.64
N GLN A 119 -6.95 1.53 -18.75
CA GLN A 119 -8.11 0.77 -19.19
C GLN A 119 -8.51 -0.30 -18.16
N PHE A 120 -7.53 -1.01 -17.59
CA PHE A 120 -7.74 -2.01 -16.57
C PHE A 120 -8.33 -1.41 -15.28
N LEU A 121 -7.76 -0.30 -14.81
CA LEU A 121 -8.20 0.42 -13.61
C LEU A 121 -9.66 0.87 -13.73
N GLU A 122 -10.02 1.50 -14.84
CA GLU A 122 -11.39 1.98 -15.10
C GLU A 122 -12.41 0.84 -15.23
N THR A 123 -11.99 -0.27 -15.85
CA THR A 123 -12.89 -1.43 -16.09
C THR A 123 -13.10 -2.26 -14.83
N HIS A 124 -12.02 -2.58 -14.11
CA HIS A 124 -12.03 -3.58 -13.05
C HIS A 124 -12.03 -2.99 -11.63
N LYS A 125 -11.75 -1.67 -11.49
CA LYS A 125 -11.79 -0.93 -10.22
C LYS A 125 -11.08 -1.67 -9.08
N PRO A 126 -9.80 -2.02 -9.28
CA PRO A 126 -9.08 -2.90 -8.38
C PRO A 126 -8.96 -2.32 -6.97
N VAL A 127 -8.76 -3.24 -6.02
CA VAL A 127 -8.50 -2.94 -4.62
C VAL A 127 -7.03 -3.24 -4.35
N VAL A 128 -6.39 -2.44 -3.51
CA VAL A 128 -5.05 -2.68 -2.99
C VAL A 128 -5.09 -2.56 -1.48
N ILE A 129 -4.50 -3.53 -0.79
CA ILE A 129 -4.43 -3.59 0.66
C ILE A 129 -2.97 -3.40 1.05
N PHE A 130 -2.70 -2.34 1.81
CA PHE A 130 -1.41 -2.08 2.39
C PHE A 130 -1.40 -2.53 3.85
N ALA A 131 -0.46 -3.38 4.24
CA ALA A 131 -0.18 -3.66 5.63
C ALA A 131 1.18 -3.09 6.03
N TYR A 132 1.24 -2.38 7.15
CA TYR A 132 2.42 -1.65 7.59
C TYR A 132 2.52 -1.63 9.11
N MET A 133 3.74 -1.40 9.61
CA MET A 133 3.98 -1.25 11.03
C MET A 133 3.92 0.23 11.42
N GLU A 134 3.11 0.56 12.42
CA GLU A 134 3.08 1.90 13.01
C GLU A 134 2.88 1.77 14.52
N ARG A 135 3.69 2.49 15.32
CA ARG A 135 3.64 2.43 16.80
C ARG A 135 3.63 1.00 17.35
N ARG A 136 4.45 0.11 16.76
CA ARG A 136 4.57 -1.31 17.13
C ARG A 136 3.32 -2.17 16.90
N LYS A 137 2.35 -1.67 16.13
CA LYS A 137 1.18 -2.45 15.70
C LYS A 137 1.21 -2.61 14.19
N LYS A 138 0.83 -3.80 13.73
CA LYS A 138 0.50 -4.02 12.32
C LYS A 138 -0.86 -3.36 12.07
N ASN A 139 -0.88 -2.41 11.15
CA ASN A 139 -2.08 -1.73 10.67
C ASN A 139 -2.28 -2.07 9.20
N GLU A 140 -3.52 -1.91 8.74
CA GLU A 140 -3.90 -2.12 7.35
C GLU A 140 -4.66 -0.90 6.83
N THR A 141 -4.45 -0.56 5.57
CA THR A 141 -5.24 0.43 4.83
C THR A 141 -5.63 -0.16 3.50
N THR A 142 -6.93 -0.20 3.23
CA THR A 142 -7.47 -0.67 1.97
C THR A 142 -7.81 0.53 1.10
N VAL A 143 -7.35 0.51 -0.13
CA VAL A 143 -7.67 1.52 -1.15
C VAL A 143 -8.33 0.87 -2.34
N GLN A 144 -9.18 1.61 -3.02
CA GLN A 144 -9.81 1.17 -4.25
C GLN A 144 -9.75 2.26 -5.29
N TYR A 145 -9.46 1.87 -6.53
CA TYR A 145 -9.64 2.74 -7.68
C TYR A 145 -11.11 2.91 -8.05
N GLY A 146 -11.55 4.14 -8.26
CA GLY A 146 -12.87 4.45 -8.78
C GLY A 146 -13.01 5.89 -9.24
N ASN A 147 -13.66 6.08 -10.39
CA ASN A 147 -13.91 7.40 -10.99
C ASN A 147 -12.62 8.22 -11.21
N GLY A 148 -11.57 7.60 -11.78
CA GLY A 148 -10.30 8.27 -12.03
C GLY A 148 -9.43 8.54 -10.80
N LEU A 149 -9.79 8.02 -9.62
CA LEU A 149 -9.14 8.37 -8.35
C LEU A 149 -8.95 7.13 -7.45
N TRP A 150 -7.93 7.15 -6.61
CA TRP A 150 -7.74 6.19 -5.52
C TRP A 150 -8.40 6.69 -4.24
N ILE A 151 -9.19 5.82 -3.61
CA ILE A 151 -10.03 6.15 -2.47
C ILE A 151 -9.74 5.20 -1.33
N VAL A 152 -9.59 5.71 -0.10
CA VAL A 152 -9.49 4.90 1.12
C VAL A 152 -10.88 4.32 1.48
N ARG A 153 -10.92 3.02 1.78
CA ARG A 153 -12.16 2.28 2.09
C ARG A 153 -12.36 1.98 3.57
#